data_AF-A0A556MHX9-F1
#
_entry.id   AF-A0A556MHX9-F1
#
_cell.length_a   1.000
_cell.length_b   1.000
_cell.length_c   1.000
_cell.angle_alpha   90.00
_cell.angle_beta   90.00
_cell.angle_gamma   90.00
#
_symmetry.space_group_name_H-M   'P 1'
#
loop_
_entity.id
_entity.type
_entity.pdbx_description
1 polymer ?
#
loop_
_entity_poly.entity_id
_entity_poly.type
_entity_poly.pdbx_seq_one_letter_code
_entity_poly.pdbx_strand_id
1 'polypeptide(L)'
;MDTLKKFALMEKIVHELEDLKNSQQAIITKLTKIEVDNIDLGDKKLENDLPDMHQRVSDNLDTIAGLLEDFASKTDAFSNKNNISALKEQEALKV
;
A
#
# COMPACT_ATOMS: atom_id res chain seq x y z
N MET A 1 2.70 -23.97 7.80
CA MET A 1 2.73 -22.82 8.72
C MET A 1 1.52 -22.92 9.62
N ASP A 2 1.64 -22.69 10.92
CA ASP A 2 0.47 -22.66 11.82
C ASP A 2 -0.42 -21.45 11.51
N THR A 3 -1.68 -21.53 11.96
CA THR A 3 -2.73 -20.55 11.64
C THR A 3 -2.38 -19.14 12.12
N LEU A 4 -1.76 -19.00 13.29
CA LEU A 4 -1.38 -17.71 13.87
C LEU A 4 -0.22 -17.09 13.10
N LYS A 5 0.82 -17.86 12.76
CA LYS A 5 1.90 -17.38 11.89
C LYS A 5 1.41 -17.02 10.49
N LYS A 6 0.45 -17.77 9.95
CA LYS A 6 -0.19 -17.44 8.66
C LYS A 6 -0.93 -16.12 8.72
N PHE A 7 -1.74 -15.90 9.75
CA PHE A 7 -2.43 -14.64 9.93
C PHE A 7 -1.45 -13.47 10.13
N ALA A 8 -0.43 -13.63 10.98
CA ALA A 8 0.56 -12.58 11.21
C ALA A 8 1.32 -12.19 9.92
N LEU A 9 1.61 -13.17 9.05
CA LEU A 9 2.20 -12.87 7.74
C LEU A 9 1.21 -12.11 6.84
N MET A 10 -0.08 -12.44 6.87
CA MET A 10 -1.11 -11.72 6.12
C MET A 10 -1.24 -10.27 6.62
N GLU A 11 -1.35 -10.05 7.94
CA GLU A 11 -1.37 -8.70 8.55
C GLU A 11 -0.13 -7.89 8.14
N LYS A 12 1.06 -8.52 8.17
CA LYS A 12 2.29 -7.87 7.72
C LYS A 12 2.19 -7.41 6.26
N ILE A 13 1.71 -8.26 5.36
CA ILE A 13 1.60 -7.90 3.94
C ILE A 13 0.59 -6.75 3.74
N VAL A 14 -0.52 -6.71 4.50
CA VAL A 14 -1.47 -5.59 4.47
C VAL A 14 -0.77 -4.28 4.85
N HIS A 15 0.00 -4.26 5.93
CA HIS A 15 0.75 -3.06 6.34
C HIS A 15 1.77 -2.62 5.29
N GLU A 16 2.51 -3.55 4.68
CA GLU A 16 3.49 -3.22 3.64
C GLU A 16 2.81 -2.64 2.39
N LEU A 17 1.61 -3.10 2.04
CA LEU A 17 0.82 -2.53 0.93
C LEU A 17 0.28 -1.13 1.27
N GLU A 18 -0.10 -0.88 2.53
CA GLU A 18 -0.49 0.45 3.00
C GLU A 18 0.69 1.43 2.97
N ASP A 19 1.86 1.01 3.45
CA ASP A 19 3.10 1.79 3.39
C ASP A 19 3.52 2.09 1.94
N LEU A 20 3.36 1.11 1.05
CA LEU A 20 3.62 1.29 -0.37
C LEU A 20 2.66 2.32 -1.00
N LYS A 21 1.36 2.25 -0.68
CA LYS A 21 0.35 3.23 -1.11
C LYS A 21 0.71 4.64 -0.66
N ASN A 22 1.05 4.80 0.62
CA ASN A 22 1.44 6.09 1.21
C ASN A 22 2.71 6.65 0.54
N SER A 23 3.67 5.77 0.23
CA SER A 23 4.89 6.14 -0.50
C SER A 23 4.60 6.64 -1.92
N GLN A 24 3.68 6.00 -2.66
CA GLN A 24 3.28 6.47 -3.99
C GLN A 24 2.57 7.84 -3.93
N GLN A 25 1.69 8.08 -2.95
CA GLN A 25 1.06 9.41 -2.76
C GLN A 25 2.10 10.52 -2.51
N ALA A 26 3.15 10.20 -1.75
CA ALA A 26 4.26 11.14 -1.53
C ALA A 26 5.03 11.42 -2.84
N ILE A 27 5.21 10.42 -3.71
CA ILE A 27 5.83 10.59 -5.03
C ILE A 27 4.96 11.48 -5.93
N ILE A 28 3.64 11.23 -6.00
CA ILE A 28 2.70 12.08 -6.75
C ILE A 28 2.82 13.54 -6.31
N THR A 29 2.79 13.78 -5.01
CA THR A 29 2.91 15.14 -4.45
C THR A 29 4.23 15.80 -4.87
N LYS A 30 5.33 15.04 -4.94
CA LYS A 30 6.63 15.56 -5.40
C LYS A 30 6.63 15.84 -6.90
N LEU A 31 6.04 14.96 -7.71
CA LEU A 31 5.91 15.18 -9.16
C LEU A 31 5.12 16.45 -9.44
N THR A 32 3.97 16.64 -8.79
CA THR A 32 3.17 17.87 -8.92
C THR A 32 3.95 19.12 -8.57
N LYS A 33 4.77 19.09 -7.51
CA LYS A 33 5.62 20.24 -7.17
C LYS A 33 6.66 20.54 -8.25
N ILE A 34 7.31 19.51 -8.79
CA ILE A 34 8.31 19.67 -9.85
C ILE A 34 7.65 20.17 -11.14
N GLU A 35 6.44 19.69 -11.47
CA GLU A 35 5.65 20.18 -12.60
C GLU A 35 5.35 21.68 -12.46
N VAL A 36 4.92 22.11 -11.26
CA VAL A 36 4.67 23.53 -10.96
C VAL A 36 5.96 24.35 -11.07
N ASP A 37 7.06 23.90 -10.47
CA ASP A 37 8.36 24.59 -10.56
C ASP A 37 8.84 24.68 -12.02
N ASN A 38 8.53 23.68 -12.86
CA ASN A 38 8.91 23.69 -14.26
C ASN A 38 8.11 24.69 -15.11
N ILE A 39 6.94 25.15 -14.67
CA ILE A 39 6.19 26.23 -15.34
C ILE A 39 7.03 27.51 -15.38
N ASP A 40 7.72 27.82 -14.28
CA ASP A 40 8.59 28.98 -14.18
C ASP A 40 9.93 28.76 -14.89
N LEU A 41 10.46 27.53 -14.86
CA LEU A 41 11.75 27.19 -15.49
C LEU A 41 11.67 27.08 -17.03
N GLY A 42 10.56 26.54 -17.56
CA GLY A 42 10.35 26.31 -18.98
C GLY A 42 11.24 25.22 -19.59
N ASP A 43 11.67 24.22 -18.82
CA ASP A 43 12.46 23.10 -19.37
C ASP A 43 11.54 22.16 -20.17
N LYS A 44 11.84 22.03 -21.47
CA LYS A 44 11.04 21.24 -22.41
C LYS A 44 11.09 19.75 -22.13
N LYS A 45 12.19 19.24 -21.56
CA LYS A 45 12.29 17.81 -21.27
C LYS A 45 11.40 17.47 -20.08
N LEU A 46 11.42 18.31 -19.04
CA LEU A 46 10.52 18.19 -17.90
C LEU A 46 9.05 18.37 -18.30
N GLU A 47 8.74 19.32 -19.19
CA GLU A 47 7.38 19.56 -19.70
C GLU A 47 6.80 18.34 -20.41
N ASN A 48 7.63 17.60 -21.14
CA ASN A 48 7.22 16.39 -21.84
C ASN A 48 7.18 15.14 -20.93
N ASP A 49 8.20 14.96 -20.08
CA ASP A 49 8.39 13.68 -19.36
C ASP A 49 7.64 13.62 -18.02
N LEU A 50 7.45 14.74 -17.32
CA LEU A 50 6.80 14.75 -16.01
C LEU A 50 5.33 14.29 -16.04
N PRO A 51 4.49 14.71 -17.02
CA PRO A 51 3.11 14.24 -17.10
C PRO A 51 3.01 12.72 -17.27
N ASP A 52 3.88 12.12 -18.10
CA ASP A 52 3.94 10.67 -18.31
C ASP A 52 4.42 9.93 -17.05
N MET A 53 5.33 10.53 -16.29
CA MET A 53 5.74 9.99 -14.99
C MET A 53 4.61 10.08 -13.97
N HIS A 54 3.90 11.20 -13.91
CA HIS A 54 2.77 11.42 -13.01
C HIS A 54 1.67 10.40 -13.29
N GLN A 55 1.25 10.24 -14.54
CA GLN A 55 0.23 9.26 -14.91
C GLN A 55 0.62 7.84 -14.49
N ARG A 56 1.85 7.39 -14.76
CA ARG A 56 2.32 6.06 -14.37
C ARG A 56 2.32 5.83 -12.86
N VAL A 57 2.70 6.85 -12.08
CA VAL A 57 2.68 6.76 -10.62
C VAL A 57 1.24 6.73 -10.10
N SER A 58 0.33 7.50 -10.69
CA SER A 58 -1.11 7.47 -10.36
C SER A 58 -1.75 6.12 -10.69
N ASP A 59 -1.50 5.56 -11.87
CA ASP A 59 -2.01 4.24 -12.26
C ASP A 59 -1.51 3.13 -11.31
N ASN A 60 -0.25 3.24 -10.90
CA ASN A 60 0.34 2.31 -9.94
C ASN A 60 -0.28 2.47 -8.54
N LEU A 61 -0.55 3.70 -8.10
CA LEU A 61 -1.25 3.96 -6.84
C LEU A 61 -2.63 3.28 -6.82
N ASP A 62 -3.39 3.40 -7.90
CA ASP A 62 -4.71 2.77 -8.02
C ASP A 62 -4.61 1.24 -7.98
N THR A 63 -3.60 0.68 -8.67
CA THR A 63 -3.31 -0.76 -8.65
C THR A 63 -2.98 -1.25 -7.23
N ILE A 64 -2.13 -0.53 -6.50
CA ILE A 64 -1.76 -0.85 -5.11
C ILE A 64 -2.97 -0.74 -4.20
N ALA A 65 -3.81 0.30 -4.36
CA ALA A 65 -5.01 0.49 -3.56
C ALA A 65 -6.00 -0.67 -3.75
N GLY A 66 -6.22 -1.13 -4.98
CA GLY A 66 -7.07 -2.29 -5.25
C GLY A 66 -6.51 -3.59 -4.67
N LEU A 67 -5.20 -3.80 -4.76
CA LEU A 67 -4.54 -4.97 -4.15
C LEU A 67 -4.64 -4.96 -2.62
N LEU A 68 -4.45 -3.79 -2.00
CA LEU A 68 -4.61 -3.60 -0.56
C LEU A 68 -6.03 -3.93 -0.11
N GLU A 69 -7.05 -3.41 -0.79
CA GLU A 69 -8.45 -3.66 -0.45
C GLU A 69 -8.81 -5.15 -0.53
N ASP A 70 -8.48 -5.81 -1.65
CA ASP A 70 -8.75 -7.23 -1.84
C ASP A 70 -8.00 -8.10 -0.81
N PHE A 71 -6.73 -7.79 -0.53
CA PHE A 71 -5.93 -8.59 0.39
C PHE A 71 -6.29 -8.36 1.86
N ALA A 72 -6.65 -7.13 2.24
CA ALA A 72 -7.18 -6.81 3.57
C ALA A 72 -8.49 -7.58 3.82
N SER A 73 -9.42 -7.56 2.85
CA SER A 73 -10.67 -8.33 2.93
C SER A 73 -10.43 -9.83 3.09
N LYS A 74 -9.47 -10.41 2.35
CA LYS A 74 -9.06 -11.81 2.52
C LYS A 74 -8.46 -12.09 3.89
N THR A 75 -7.72 -11.14 4.45
CA THR A 75 -7.10 -11.23 5.77
C THR A 75 -8.15 -11.20 6.88
N ASP A 76 -9.13 -10.32 6.78
CA ASP A 76 -10.25 -10.24 7.71
C ASP A 76 -11.12 -11.50 7.66
N ALA A 77 -11.45 -11.98 6.46
CA ALA A 77 -12.17 -13.24 6.28
C ALA A 77 -11.40 -14.43 6.88
N PHE A 78 -10.07 -14.45 6.73
CA PHE A 78 -9.23 -15.46 7.36
C PHE A 78 -9.26 -15.33 8.90
N SER A 79 -9.23 -14.12 9.44
CA SER A 79 -9.32 -13.87 10.87
C SER A 79 -10.60 -14.45 11.48
N ASN A 80 -11.73 -14.09 10.87
CA ASN A 80 -13.05 -14.51 11.30
C ASN A 80 -13.25 -16.02 11.17
N LYS A 81 -12.86 -16.60 10.03
CA LYS A 81 -13.01 -18.05 9.79
C LYS A 81 -12.23 -18.91 10.78
N ASN A 82 -11.09 -18.43 11.26
CA ASN A 82 -10.20 -19.20 12.11
C ASN A 82 -10.28 -18.82 13.59
N ASN A 83 -11.19 -17.91 13.98
CA ASN A 83 -11.30 -17.39 15.34
C ASN A 83 -9.95 -16.93 15.90
N ILE A 84 -9.19 -16.16 15.11
CA ILE A 84 -7.81 -15.77 15.44
C ILE A 84 -7.72 -15.12 16.83
N SER A 85 -8.70 -14.30 17.21
CA SER A 85 -8.73 -13.66 18.54
C SER A 85 -8.69 -14.70 19.67
N ALA A 86 -9.50 -15.76 19.58
CA ALA A 86 -9.51 -16.83 20.58
C ALA A 86 -8.20 -17.62 20.57
N LEU A 87 -7.60 -17.84 19.39
CA LEU A 87 -6.30 -18.51 19.29
C LEU A 87 -5.17 -17.68 19.91
N LYS A 88 -5.14 -16.36 19.69
CA LYS A 88 -4.17 -15.44 20.31
C LYS A 88 -4.32 -15.42 21.84
N GLU A 89 -5.56 -15.42 22.35
CA GLU A 89 -5.84 -15.47 23.79
C GLU A 89 -5.36 -16.79 24.43
N GLN A 90 -5.64 -17.93 23.78
CA GLN A 90 -5.16 -19.23 24.26
C GLN A 90 -3.64 -19.35 24.26
N GLU A 91 -2.94 -18.70 23.32
CA GLU A 91 -1.49 -18.68 23.29
C GLU A 91 -0.91 -17.81 24.41
N ALA A 92 -1.51 -16.65 24.68
CA ALA A 92 -1.10 -15.75 25.75
C ALA A 92 -1.26 -16.35 27.16
N LEU A 93 -2.25 -17.22 27.36
CA LEU A 93 -2.48 -17.92 28.64
C LEU A 93 -1.54 -19.12 28.88
N LYS A 94 -0.76 -19.54 27.87
CA LYS A 94 0.22 -20.64 27.97
C LYS A 94 1.63 -20.16 28.34
N VAL A 95 1.80 -18.85 28.52
CA VAL A 95 3.04 -18.18 28.95
C VAL A 95 3.02 -18.00 30.46
#